data_AF-A0A6M1T4A2-F1
#
_entry.id   AF-A0A6M1T4A2-F1
#
_cell.length_a   1.000
_cell.length_b   1.000
_cell.length_c   1.000
_cell.angle_alpha   90.00
_cell.angle_beta   90.00
_cell.angle_gamma   90.00
#
_symmetry.space_group_name_H-M   'P 1'
#
loop_
_entity.id
_entity.type
_entity.pdbx_description
1 polymer ?
#
loop_
_entity_poly.entity_id
_entity_poly.type
_entity_poly.pdbx_seq_one_letter_code
_entity_poly.pdbx_strand_id
1 'polypeptide(L)' 'MVTNYKRIEDSALKLEEKDRAELAKRLLKSLEDKVDEDIEQAWIEEINRRKKEIESGEVDTIPAEKVLAEARKILKK' A
#
# COMPACT_ATOMS: atom_id res chain seq x y z
N MET A 1 -30.22 8.83 10.21
CA MET A 1 -28.93 8.30 9.73
C MET A 1 -28.85 8.58 8.23
N VAL A 2 -27.88 9.35 7.74
CA VAL A 2 -27.75 9.61 6.29
C VAL A 2 -27.07 8.39 5.67
N THR A 3 -27.83 7.56 4.96
CA THR A 3 -27.36 6.33 4.30
C THR A 3 -27.41 6.42 2.78
N ASN A 4 -27.70 7.61 2.23
CA ASN A 4 -27.77 7.82 0.79
C ASN A 4 -26.36 8.04 0.21
N TYR A 5 -25.91 7.05 -0.57
CA TYR A 5 -24.60 7.03 -1.23
C TYR A 5 -24.23 8.35 -1.93
N LYS A 6 -25.09 8.86 -2.84
CA LYS A 6 -24.81 10.07 -3.62
C LYS A 6 -24.55 11.29 -2.73
N ARG A 7 -25.33 11.45 -1.65
CA ARG A 7 -25.15 12.57 -0.73
C ARG A 7 -23.83 12.50 0.04
N ILE A 8 -23.37 11.29 0.36
CA ILE A 8 -22.10 11.06 1.05
C ILE A 8 -20.94 11.32 0.08
N GLU A 9 -21.02 10.79 -1.14
CA GLU A 9 -20.05 11.02 -2.21
C GLU A 9 -19.88 12.52 -2.51
N ASP A 10 -20.98 13.23 -2.79
CA ASP A 10 -20.96 14.67 -3.07
C ASP A 10 -20.36 15.49 -1.92
N SER A 11 -20.58 15.07 -0.67
CA SER A 11 -20.04 15.76 0.50
C SER A 11 -18.55 15.46 0.69
N ALA A 12 -18.13 14.20 0.48
CA ALA A 12 -16.73 13.79 0.58
C ALA A 12 -15.85 14.45 -0.49
N LEU A 13 -16.37 14.60 -1.72
CA LEU A 13 -15.67 15.26 -2.82
C LEU A 13 -15.45 16.76 -2.59
N LYS A 14 -16.27 17.40 -1.74
CA LYS A 14 -16.15 18.82 -1.36
C LYS A 14 -15.18 19.08 -0.21
N LEU A 15 -14.65 18.04 0.44
CA LEU A 15 -13.65 18.20 1.48
C LEU A 15 -12.34 18.77 0.92
N GLU A 16 -11.58 19.44 1.77
CA GLU A 16 -10.18 19.78 1.48
C GLU A 16 -9.38 18.51 1.16
N GLU A 17 -8.34 18.65 0.34
CA GLU A 17 -7.56 17.50 -0.16
C GLU A 17 -7.06 16.59 0.96
N LYS A 18 -6.54 17.18 2.04
CA LYS A 18 -6.04 16.46 3.20
C LYS A 18 -7.12 15.61 3.88
N ASP A 19 -8.30 16.19 4.10
CA ASP A 19 -9.40 15.52 4.79
C ASP A 19 -10.03 14.45 3.91
N ARG A 20 -10.10 14.71 2.59
CA ARG A 20 -10.53 13.72 1.60
C ARG A 20 -9.56 12.53 1.55
N ALA A 21 -8.25 12.75 1.59
CA ALA A 21 -7.25 11.69 1.62
C ALA A 21 -7.34 10.83 2.88
N GLU A 22 -7.52 11.45 4.05
CA GLU A 22 -7.69 10.73 5.31
C GLU A 22 -9.00 9.91 5.33
N LEU A 23 -10.10 10.48 4.80
CA LEU A 23 -11.36 9.75 4.67
C LEU A 23 -11.23 8.56 3.72
N ALA A 24 -10.59 8.74 2.56
CA ALA A 24 -10.35 7.66 1.60
C ALA A 24 -9.54 6.52 2.22
N LYS A 25 -8.47 6.84 2.96
CA LYS A 25 -7.66 5.86 3.68
C LYS A 25 -8.49 5.06 4.69
N ARG A 26 -9.34 5.71 5.47
CA ARG A 26 -10.20 5.04 6.46
C ARG A 26 -11.25 4.14 5.82
N LEU A 27 -11.85 4.58 4.72
CA LEU A 27 -12.80 3.77 3.95
C LEU A 27 -12.12 2.55 3.35
N LEU A 28 -10.93 2.72 2.74
CA LEU A 28 -10.16 1.60 2.20
C LEU A 28 -9.83 0.58 3.30
N LYS A 29 -9.34 1.05 4.45
CA LYS A 29 -9.05 0.19 5.61
C LYS A 29 -10.29 -0.57 6.10
N SER A 30 -11.48 0.03 6.04
CA SER A 30 -12.72 -0.68 6.42
C SER A 30 -13.11 -1.81 5.47
N LEU A 31 -12.51 -1.87 4.28
CA LEU A 31 -12.68 -2.97 3.32
C LEU A 31 -11.64 -4.09 3.53
N GLU A 32 -10.57 -3.83 4.28
CA GLU A 32 -9.46 -4.76 4.53
C GLU A 32 -9.80 -5.84 5.60
N ASP A 33 -11.04 -5.90 6.10
CA ASP A 33 -11.48 -6.82 7.16
C ASP A 33 -11.50 -8.31 6.76
N LYS A 34 -11.07 -8.65 5.54
CA LYS A 34 -10.82 -10.04 5.14
C LYS A 34 -9.46 -10.11 4.47
N VAL A 35 -8.43 -10.30 5.28
CA VAL A 35 -7.19 -10.90 4.79
C VAL A 35 -7.57 -12.27 4.26
N ASP A 36 -7.47 -12.44 2.95
CA ASP A 36 -7.63 -13.74 2.33
C ASP A 36 -6.46 -14.61 2.78
N GLU A 37 -6.75 -15.68 3.50
CA GLU A 37 -5.73 -16.58 4.07
C GLU A 37 -4.83 -17.16 2.99
N ASP A 38 -5.35 -17.38 1.78
CA ASP A 38 -4.56 -17.88 0.65
C ASP A 38 -3.59 -16.82 0.15
N ILE A 39 -3.99 -15.55 0.15
CA ILE A 39 -3.11 -14.42 -0.21
C ILE A 39 -2.01 -14.26 0.84
N GLU A 40 -2.36 -14.30 2.12
CA GLU A 40 -1.38 -14.20 3.22
C GLU A 40 -0.36 -15.34 3.15
N GLN A 41 -0.81 -16.57 2.93
CA GLN A 41 0.05 -17.73 2.80
C GLN A 41 1.00 -17.60 1.60
N ALA A 42 0.49 -17.15 0.44
CA ALA A 42 1.31 -16.90 -0.74
C ALA A 42 2.39 -15.83 -0.48
N TRP A 43 2.07 -14.77 0.28
CA TRP A 43 3.04 -13.76 0.69
C TRP A 43 4.13 -14.32 1.60
N ILE A 44 3.76 -15.15 2.58
CA ILE A 44 4.70 -15.80 3.50
C ILE A 44 5.69 -16.69 2.71
N GLU A 45 5.18 -17.47 1.76
CA GLU A 45 6.00 -18.32 0.89
C GLU A 45 7.01 -17.50 0.08
N GLU A 46 6.56 -16.42 -0.55
CA GLU A 46 7.41 -15.54 -1.35
C GLU A 46 8.48 -14.84 -0.51
N ILE A 47 8.15 -14.37 0.69
CA ILE A 47 9.10 -13.76 1.63
C ILE A 47 10.19 -14.76 1.99
N ASN A 48 9.82 -15.99 2.35
CA ASN A 48 10.77 -17.04 2.72
C ASN A 48 11.68 -17.41 1.53
N ARG A 49 11.10 -17.54 0.32
CA ARG A 49 11.87 -17.80 -0.90
C ARG A 49 12.91 -16.70 -1.16
N ARG A 50 12.48 -15.43 -1.19
CA ARG A 50 13.39 -14.29 -1.45
C ARG A 50 14.46 -14.14 -0.40
N LYS A 51 14.12 -14.35 0.87
CA LYS A 51 15.10 -14.31 1.96
C LYS A 51 16.20 -15.35 1.73
N LYS A 52 15.83 -16.58 1.38
CA LYS A 52 16.79 -17.65 1.10
C LYS A 52 17.68 -17.32 -0.10
N GLU A 53 17.12 -16.80 -1.18
CA GLU A 53 17.88 -16.40 -2.38
C GLU A 53 18.92 -15.31 -2.08
N ILE A 54 18.56 -14.35 -1.22
CA ILE A 54 19.48 -13.30 -0.77
C ILE A 54 20.58 -13.90 0.14
N GLU A 55 20.21 -14.73 1.11
CA GLU A 55 21.16 -15.34 2.06
C GLU A 55 22.12 -16.32 1.38
N SER A 56 21.68 -17.02 0.32
CA SER A 56 22.52 -17.93 -0.47
C SER A 56 23.41 -17.21 -1.48
N GLY A 57 23.13 -15.94 -1.79
CA GLY A 57 23.80 -15.21 -2.86
C GLY A 57 23.38 -15.67 -4.27
N GLU A 58 22.23 -16.34 -4.40
CA GLU A 58 21.67 -16.76 -5.69
C GLU A 58 21.20 -15.57 -6.53
N VAL A 59 20.91 -14.44 -5.88
CA VAL A 59 20.48 -13.20 -6.53
C VAL A 59 21.41 -12.04 -6.23
N ASP A 60 21.64 -11.19 -7.24
CA ASP A 60 22.34 -9.92 -7.06
C ASP A 60 21.43 -8.90 -6.37
N THR A 61 21.88 -8.37 -5.24
CA THR A 61 21.15 -7.31 -4.52
C THR A 61 21.63 -5.92 -4.93
N ILE A 62 20.73 -4.95 -4.83
CA ILE A 62 21.05 -3.54 -5.07
C ILE A 62 21.25 -2.85 -3.72
N PRO A 63 22.34 -2.08 -3.51
CA PRO A 63 22.54 -1.31 -2.29
C PRO A 63 21.36 -0.37 -2.00
N ALA A 64 20.92 -0.34 -0.75
CA ALA A 64 19.76 0.43 -0.33
C ALA A 64 19.91 1.93 -0.64
N GLU A 65 21.12 2.47 -0.49
CA GLU A 65 21.45 3.87 -0.76
C GLU A 65 21.17 4.24 -2.22
N LYS A 66 21.48 3.32 -3.15
CA LYS A 66 21.24 3.53 -4.58
C LYS A 66 19.74 3.58 -4.87
N VAL A 67 18.97 2.62 -4.35
CA VAL A 67 17.51 2.57 -4.55
C VAL A 67 16.83 3.81 -3.96
N LEU A 68 17.21 4.19 -2.74
CA LEU A 68 16.65 5.37 -2.06
C LEU A 68 17.01 6.68 -2.77
N ALA A 69 18.23 6.80 -3.32
CA ALA A 69 18.63 7.96 -4.09
C ALA A 69 17.77 8.13 -5.35
N GLU A 70 17.54 7.05 -6.10
CA GLU A 70 16.67 7.08 -7.29
C GLU A 70 15.21 7.40 -6.95
N ALA A 71 14.66 6.80 -5.89
CA ALA A 71 13.29 7.09 -5.43
C ALA A 71 13.09 8.58 -5.09
N ARG A 72 14.07 9.21 -4.42
CA ARG A 72 13.99 10.65 -4.10
C ARG A 72 14.05 11.54 -5.33
N LYS A 73 14.72 11.13 -6.42
CA LYS A 73 14.71 11.90 -7.68
C LYS A 73 13.32 11.93 -8.31
N ILE A 74 12.56 10.84 -8.23
CA ILE A 74 11.19 10.76 -8.76
C ILE A 74 10.25 11.74 -8.03
N LEU A 75 10.39 11.87 -6.70
CA LEU A 75 9.55 12.74 -5.87
C LEU A 75 9.87 14.25 -5.99
N LYS A 76 10.95 14.63 -6.68
CA LYS A 76 11.35 16.04 -6.87
C LYS A 76 10.83 16.65 -8.18
N LYS A 77 9.90 15.98 -8.87
CA LYS A 77 9.13 16.53 -9.99
C LYS A 77 7.89 17.25 -9.48
#